data_AF-A0A3R6W668-F1
#
_entry.id   AF-A0A3R6W668-F1
#
_cell.length_a   1.000
_cell.length_b   1.000
_cell.length_c   1.000
_cell.angle_alpha   90.00
_cell.angle_beta   90.00
_cell.angle_gamma   90.00
#
_symmetry.space_group_name_H-M   'P 1'
#
loop_
_entity.id
_entity.type
_entity.pdbx_description
1 polymer ?
#
loop_
_entity_poly.entity_id
_entity_poly.type
_entity_poly.pdbx_seq_one_letter_code
_entity_poly.pdbx_strand_id
1 'polypeptide(L)'
;MLKIAWEYILANLIALISLAISIYNLWKNRKNITVTYQENIEINFIDGIFVFDSNNEIETYKTTMTIKISIVNPSPNDIGFFDLRVFDPVTNINIPFLTYRTLPFTNKTVIRIVDYKNPKYYELDIPQRKLCF
;
A
#
# COMPACT_ATOMS: atom_id res chain seq x y z
N MET A 1 -48.61 -28.52 -6.74
CA MET A 1 -47.22 -28.02 -6.81
C MET A 1 -47.11 -26.55 -6.42
N LEU A 2 -47.83 -25.63 -7.09
CA LEU A 2 -47.76 -24.19 -6.81
C LEU A 2 -48.18 -23.79 -5.37
N LYS A 3 -49.25 -24.40 -4.83
CA LYS A 3 -49.71 -24.14 -3.45
C LYS A 3 -48.71 -24.59 -2.38
N ILE A 4 -48.08 -25.75 -2.60
CA ILE A 4 -47.06 -26.30 -1.69
C ILE A 4 -45.86 -25.35 -1.68
N ALA A 5 -45.38 -24.92 -2.86
CA ALA A 5 -44.29 -23.94 -2.95
C ALA A 5 -44.62 -22.61 -2.24
N TRP A 6 -45.87 -22.13 -2.34
CA TRP A 6 -46.31 -20.92 -1.66
C TRP A 6 -46.27 -21.02 -0.13
N GLU A 7 -46.71 -22.16 0.43
CA GLU A 7 -46.65 -22.42 1.87
C GLU A 7 -45.19 -22.49 2.37
N TYR A 8 -44.29 -23.12 1.60
CA TYR A 8 -42.86 -23.15 1.92
C TYR A 8 -42.23 -21.76 1.86
N ILE A 9 -42.62 -20.90 0.92
CA ILE A 9 -42.13 -19.52 0.82
C ILE A 9 -42.58 -18.68 2.02
N LEU A 10 -43.84 -18.81 2.43
CA LEU A 10 -44.36 -18.10 3.61
C LEU A 10 -43.70 -18.58 4.90
N ALA A 11 -43.49 -19.90 5.06
CA ALA A 11 -42.80 -20.45 6.22
C ALA A 11 -41.34 -19.98 6.33
N ASN A 12 -40.70 -19.69 5.20
CA ASN A 12 -39.30 -19.24 5.14
C ASN A 12 -39.16 -17.74 4.83
N LEU A 13 -40.20 -16.95 5.01
CA LEU A 13 -40.21 -15.52 4.65
C LEU A 13 -39.08 -14.74 5.35
N ILE A 14 -38.86 -15.00 6.63
CA ILE A 14 -37.79 -14.36 7.42
C ILE A 14 -36.42 -14.71 6.84
N ALA A 15 -36.20 -15.98 6.48
CA ALA A 15 -34.96 -16.45 5.87
C ALA A 15 -34.74 -15.78 4.50
N LEU A 16 -35.78 -15.68 3.67
CA LEU A 16 -35.71 -15.00 2.37
C LEU A 16 -35.39 -13.50 2.50
N ILE A 17 -36.00 -12.81 3.47
CA ILE A 17 -35.72 -11.40 3.75
C ILE A 17 -34.28 -11.23 4.24
N SER A 18 -33.82 -12.08 5.16
CA SER A 18 -32.44 -12.03 5.63
C SER A 18 -31.43 -12.28 4.52
N LEU A 19 -31.74 -13.19 3.60
CA LEU A 19 -30.91 -13.49 2.43
C LEU A 19 -30.86 -12.29 1.49
N ALA A 20 -32.00 -11.65 1.23
CA ALA A 20 -32.07 -10.46 0.38
C ALA A 20 -31.25 -9.29 0.97
N ILE A 21 -31.38 -9.03 2.28
CA ILE A 21 -30.58 -8.01 2.98
C ILE A 21 -29.09 -8.35 2.92
N SER A 22 -28.73 -9.62 3.10
CA SER A 22 -27.34 -10.07 3.02
C SER A 22 -26.75 -9.87 1.63
N ILE A 23 -27.48 -10.22 0.56
CA ILE A 23 -27.04 -10.02 -0.82
C ILE A 23 -26.91 -8.53 -1.13
N TYR A 24 -27.87 -7.71 -0.71
CA TYR A 24 -27.82 -6.26 -0.87
C TYR A 24 -26.57 -5.66 -0.19
N ASN A 25 -26.32 -6.04 1.07
CA ASN A 25 -25.15 -5.60 1.80
C ASN A 25 -23.85 -6.08 1.15
N LEU A 26 -23.79 -7.32 0.65
CA LEU A 26 -22.62 -7.83 -0.06
C LEU A 26 -22.31 -6.99 -1.32
N TRP A 27 -23.34 -6.66 -2.11
CA TRP A 27 -23.19 -5.85 -3.32
C TRP A 27 -22.76 -4.42 -2.99
N LYS A 28 -23.37 -3.80 -1.98
CA LYS A 28 -23.06 -2.43 -1.56
C LYS A 28 -21.70 -2.31 -0.86
N ASN A 29 -21.31 -3.32 -0.08
CA ASN A 29 -20.09 -3.32 0.70
C ASN A 29 -18.88 -3.89 -0.03
N ARG A 30 -19.03 -4.24 -1.32
CA ARG A 30 -17.92 -4.75 -2.11
C ARG A 30 -16.82 -3.68 -2.22
N LYS A 31 -15.70 -3.94 -1.54
CA LYS A 31 -14.50 -3.11 -1.61
C LYS A 31 -13.68 -3.53 -2.81
N ASN A 32 -13.29 -2.56 -3.61
CA ASN A 32 -12.35 -2.75 -4.72
C ASN A 32 -11.19 -1.79 -4.48
N ILE A 33 -9.97 -2.26 -4.72
CA ILE A 33 -8.75 -1.46 -4.66
C ILE A 33 -8.16 -1.49 -6.06
N THR A 34 -7.92 -0.31 -6.62
CA THR A 34 -7.20 -0.18 -7.88
C THR A 34 -5.76 0.16 -7.55
N VAL A 35 -4.84 -0.75 -7.91
CA VAL A 35 -3.41 -0.55 -7.74
C VAL A 35 -2.79 -0.39 -9.13
N THR A 36 -2.09 0.71 -9.34
CA THR A 36 -1.30 0.93 -10.56
C THR A 36 0.17 1.05 -10.19
N TYR A 37 0.97 0.23 -10.85
CA TYR A 37 2.43 0.26 -10.77
C TYR A 37 2.95 1.09 -11.93
N GLN A 38 3.94 1.94 -11.69
CA GLN A 38 4.66 2.58 -12.79
C GLN A 38 5.53 1.52 -13.49
N GLU A 39 5.64 1.60 -14.82
CA GLU A 39 6.17 0.52 -15.66
C GLU A 39 7.63 0.14 -15.37
N ASN A 40 8.39 0.97 -14.64
CA ASN A 40 9.79 0.71 -14.37
C ASN A 40 10.14 0.93 -12.89
N ILE A 41 10.76 -0.08 -12.29
CA ILE A 41 11.49 0.06 -11.03
C ILE A 41 12.84 0.69 -11.36
N GLU A 42 13.15 1.82 -10.75
CA GLU A 42 14.43 2.47 -10.94
C GLU A 42 15.42 1.90 -9.94
N ILE A 43 16.40 1.14 -10.44
CA ILE A 43 17.56 0.73 -9.65
C ILE A 43 18.43 1.97 -9.48
N ASN A 44 18.61 2.42 -8.25
CA ASN A 44 19.49 3.55 -7.97
C ASN A 44 20.95 3.09 -8.06
N PHE A 45 21.83 4.05 -8.32
CA PHE A 45 23.24 3.78 -8.27
C PHE A 45 23.68 3.34 -6.88
N ILE A 46 24.81 2.64 -6.84
CA ILE A 46 25.48 2.30 -5.59
C ILE A 46 25.77 3.61 -4.85
N ASP A 47 25.43 3.65 -3.56
CA ASP A 47 25.62 4.81 -2.69
C ASP A 47 24.87 6.08 -3.13
N GLY A 48 23.90 5.94 -4.05
CA GLY A 48 23.15 7.06 -4.63
C GLY A 48 22.00 7.58 -3.76
N ILE A 49 21.70 6.93 -2.63
CA ILE A 49 20.73 7.43 -1.64
C ILE A 49 21.43 7.57 -0.30
N PHE A 50 21.33 8.76 0.29
CA PHE A 50 21.86 9.03 1.62
C PHE A 50 20.88 9.84 2.46
N VAL A 51 21.01 9.67 3.77
CA VAL A 51 20.24 10.36 4.81
C VAL A 51 21.22 11.25 5.54
N PHE A 52 20.83 12.48 5.80
CA PHE A 52 21.58 13.34 6.71
C PHE A 52 20.71 13.80 7.87
N ASP A 53 21.32 13.86 9.05
CA ASP A 53 20.72 14.48 10.24
C ASP A 53 21.09 15.97 10.30
N SER A 54 20.30 16.71 11.07
CA SER A 54 20.61 18.05 11.58
C SER A 54 21.99 18.18 12.24
N ASN A 55 22.61 17.07 12.67
CA ASN A 55 23.95 17.00 13.23
C ASN A 55 25.08 16.79 12.18
N ASN A 56 24.77 16.85 10.88
CA ASN A 56 25.69 16.56 9.77
C ASN A 56 26.21 15.11 9.72
N GLU A 57 25.58 14.18 10.44
CA GLU A 57 25.85 12.76 10.26
C GLU A 57 25.20 12.27 8.97
N ILE A 58 25.94 11.50 8.17
CA ILE A 58 25.50 10.99 6.87
C ILE A 58 25.53 9.48 6.91
N GLU A 59 24.40 8.85 6.60
CA GLU A 59 24.35 7.42 6.29
C GLU A 59 23.92 7.19 4.86
N THR A 60 24.62 6.27 4.20
CA THR A 60 24.45 5.98 2.79
C THR A 60 23.95 4.56 2.59
N TYR A 61 23.00 4.39 1.68
CA TYR A 61 22.47 3.09 1.32
C TYR A 61 23.17 2.54 0.08
N LYS A 62 23.76 1.35 0.25
CA LYS A 62 24.57 0.70 -0.79
C LYS A 62 23.81 0.37 -2.05
N THR A 63 22.60 -0.19 -1.96
CA THR A 63 21.79 -0.54 -3.13
C THR A 63 20.34 -0.34 -2.78
N THR A 64 19.64 0.44 -3.59
CA THR A 64 18.24 0.79 -3.36
C THR A 64 17.47 0.76 -4.67
N MET A 65 16.17 0.55 -4.55
CA MET A 65 15.23 0.59 -5.68
C MET A 65 14.14 1.61 -5.36
N THR A 66 13.81 2.42 -6.35
CA THR A 66 12.70 3.37 -6.27
C THR A 66 11.54 2.82 -7.08
N ILE A 67 10.38 2.71 -6.45
CA ILE A 67 9.14 2.29 -7.09
C ILE A 67 8.05 3.30 -6.78
N LYS A 68 7.22 3.60 -7.78
CA LYS A 68 6.00 4.38 -7.61
C LYS A 68 4.79 3.47 -7.74
N ILE A 69 3.97 3.48 -6.69
CA ILE A 69 2.72 2.73 -6.62
C ILE A 69 1.61 3.74 -6.33
N SER A 70 0.55 3.71 -7.12
CA SER A 70 -0.67 4.45 -6.81
C SER A 70 -1.74 3.46 -6.37
N ILE A 71 -2.31 3.71 -5.19
CA ILE A 71 -3.34 2.87 -4.59
C ILE A 71 -4.56 3.76 -4.40
N VAL A 72 -5.63 3.44 -5.12
CA VAL A 72 -6.88 4.18 -5.07
C VAL A 72 -7.96 3.26 -4.49
N ASN A 73 -8.70 3.76 -3.51
CA ASN A 73 -9.92 3.14 -3.03
C ASN A 73 -11.13 3.76 -3.76
N PRO A 74 -11.60 3.20 -4.88
CA PRO A 74 -12.82 3.65 -5.54
C PRO A 74 -14.10 3.21 -4.82
N SER A 75 -14.01 2.38 -3.79
CA SER A 75 -15.19 1.81 -3.15
C SER A 75 -15.91 2.85 -2.26
N PRO A 76 -17.24 2.73 -2.10
CA PRO A 76 -18.02 3.68 -1.30
C PRO A 76 -17.75 3.57 0.21
N ASN A 77 -16.90 2.63 0.63
CA ASN A 77 -16.58 2.37 2.03
C ASN A 77 -15.09 2.52 2.27
N ASP A 78 -14.74 3.05 3.44
CA ASP A 78 -13.34 3.16 3.83
C ASP A 78 -12.69 1.80 4.06
N ILE A 79 -11.41 1.71 3.72
CA ILE A 79 -10.57 0.56 4.02
C ILE A 79 -9.90 0.85 5.35
N GLY A 80 -10.29 0.11 6.39
CA GLY A 80 -9.79 0.34 7.75
C GLY A 80 -8.29 0.07 7.92
N PHE A 81 -7.73 -0.87 7.15
CA PHE A 81 -6.30 -1.19 7.19
C PHE A 81 -5.83 -1.75 5.85
N PHE A 82 -4.66 -1.32 5.40
CA PHE A 82 -3.90 -1.96 4.34
C PHE A 82 -2.41 -1.94 4.70
N ASP A 83 -1.67 -2.97 4.28
CA ASP A 83 -0.22 -3.03 4.45
C ASP A 83 0.45 -3.38 3.13
N LEU A 84 1.66 -2.86 2.92
CA LEU A 84 2.44 -3.13 1.73
C LEU A 84 3.58 -4.08 2.09
N ARG A 85 3.84 -5.04 1.21
CA ARG A 85 4.93 -6.00 1.33
C ARG A 85 5.65 -6.10 -0.01
N VAL A 86 6.95 -5.87 0.00
CA VAL A 86 7.84 -6.20 -1.12
C VAL A 86 8.66 -7.41 -0.70
N PHE A 87 8.74 -8.41 -1.57
CA PHE A 87 9.49 -9.62 -1.32
C PHE A 87 10.02 -10.19 -2.63
N ASP A 88 11.11 -10.94 -2.55
CA ASP A 88 11.62 -11.72 -3.68
C ASP A 88 10.73 -12.97 -3.86
N PRO A 89 10.11 -13.19 -5.04
CA PRO A 89 9.22 -14.32 -5.27
C PRO A 89 9.92 -15.68 -5.26
N VAL A 90 11.24 -15.73 -5.50
CA VAL A 90 12.02 -16.98 -5.51
C VAL A 90 12.42 -17.38 -4.09
N THR A 91 12.96 -16.44 -3.31
CA THR A 91 13.46 -16.72 -1.96
C THR A 91 12.41 -16.46 -0.87
N ASN A 92 11.31 -15.78 -1.19
CA ASN A 92 10.29 -15.30 -0.26
C ASN A 92 10.83 -14.38 0.86
N ILE A 93 12.00 -13.78 0.64
CA ILE A 93 12.63 -12.85 1.58
C ILE A 93 11.99 -11.47 1.43
N ASN A 94 11.65 -10.84 2.56
CA ASN A 94 11.11 -9.50 2.60
C ASN A 94 12.18 -8.46 2.28
N ILE A 95 11.86 -7.54 1.38
CA ILE A 95 12.67 -6.37 1.10
C ILE A 95 12.11 -5.22 1.96
N PRO A 96 12.89 -4.67 2.91
CA PRO A 96 12.40 -3.64 3.81
C PRO A 96 12.14 -2.33 3.06
N PHE A 97 11.06 -1.63 3.43
CA PHE A 97 10.80 -0.28 2.95
C PHE A 97 11.63 0.75 3.71
N LEU A 98 12.14 1.74 2.98
CA LEU A 98 12.60 2.98 3.56
C LEU A 98 11.37 3.85 3.86
N THR A 99 11.07 4.00 5.14
CA THR A 99 9.99 4.82 5.68
C THR A 99 10.55 5.75 6.71
N TYR A 100 9.82 6.80 7.08
CA TYR A 100 10.26 7.69 8.14
C TYR A 100 10.55 6.96 9.47
N ARG A 101 10.03 5.75 9.71
CA ARG A 101 10.33 5.00 10.94
C ARG A 101 11.55 4.09 10.85
N THR A 102 11.95 3.69 9.64
CA THR A 102 13.05 2.74 9.43
C THR A 102 14.40 3.42 9.15
N LEU A 103 14.39 4.73 8.92
CA LEU A 103 15.61 5.52 8.73
C LEU A 103 16.29 5.83 10.09
N PRO A 104 17.62 5.89 10.13
CA PRO A 104 18.44 5.88 11.36
C PRO A 104 18.30 7.13 12.26
N PHE A 105 17.89 8.29 11.72
CA PHE A 105 17.90 9.57 12.45
C PHE A 105 16.50 10.09 12.78
N THR A 106 16.36 11.00 13.75
CA THR A 106 15.05 11.56 14.13
C THR A 106 14.66 12.75 13.25
N ASN A 107 15.58 13.70 13.00
CA ASN A 107 15.38 14.80 12.06
C ASN A 107 16.14 14.50 10.78
N LYS A 108 15.44 14.09 9.74
CA LYS A 108 16.08 13.49 8.57
C LYS A 108 15.51 14.00 7.28
N THR A 109 16.42 14.28 6.38
CA THR A 109 16.15 14.50 4.98
C THR A 109 16.86 13.41 4.20
N VAL A 110 16.17 12.84 3.21
CA VAL A 110 16.75 11.80 2.36
C VAL A 110 16.95 12.36 0.98
N ILE A 111 18.17 12.22 0.49
CA ILE A 111 18.58 12.74 -0.81
C ILE A 111 18.89 11.56 -1.72
N ARG A 112 18.43 11.69 -2.96
CA ARG A 112 18.82 10.86 -4.08
C ARG A 112 19.75 11.63 -5.02
N ILE A 113 20.84 10.99 -5.41
CA ILE A 113 21.73 11.41 -6.49
C ILE A 113 21.21 10.81 -7.79
N VAL A 114 20.92 11.66 -8.77
CA VAL A 114 20.40 11.24 -10.08
C VAL A 114 21.47 11.15 -11.16
N ASP A 115 22.58 11.88 -11.01
CA ASP A 115 23.71 11.86 -11.95
C ASP A 115 25.03 12.09 -11.20
N TYR A 116 26.00 11.18 -11.31
CA TYR A 116 27.32 11.32 -10.69
C TYR A 116 28.24 12.31 -11.42
N LYS A 117 28.05 12.50 -12.73
CA LYS A 117 28.90 13.40 -13.54
C LYS A 117 28.49 14.86 -13.35
N ASN A 118 27.20 15.12 -13.15
CA ASN A 118 26.65 16.42 -12.80
C ASN A 118 25.69 16.24 -11.61
N PRO A 119 26.18 16.29 -10.36
CA PRO A 119 25.39 15.94 -9.17
C PRO A 119 24.11 16.77 -9.08
N LYS A 120 22.99 16.13 -9.44
CA LYS A 120 21.64 16.60 -9.17
C LYS A 120 21.10 15.84 -7.97
N TYR A 121 20.79 16.60 -6.93
CA TYR A 121 20.24 16.12 -5.69
C TYR A 121 18.73 16.33 -5.69
N TYR A 122 17.98 15.30 -5.36
CA TYR A 122 16.54 15.38 -5.16
C TYR A 122 16.23 14.92 -3.75
N GLU A 123 15.53 15.76 -3.00
CA GLU A 123 14.91 15.35 -1.75
C GLU A 123 13.79 14.35 -2.07
N LEU A 124 13.86 13.18 -1.45
CA LEU A 124 12.84 12.16 -1.55
C LEU A 124 11.77 12.43 -0.50
N ASP A 125 10.51 12.53 -0.94
CA ASP A 125 9.37 12.48 -0.03
C ASP A 125 9.22 11.05 0.48
N ILE A 126 9.60 10.84 1.74
CA ILE A 126 9.54 9.52 2.34
C ILE A 126 8.22 9.35 3.07
N PRO A 127 7.49 8.26 2.78
CA PRO A 127 6.18 8.04 3.39
C PRO A 127 6.30 7.99 4.91
N GLN A 128 5.55 8.87 5.56
CA GLN A 128 5.26 8.76 6.98
C GLN A 128 4.09 7.81 7.15
N ARG A 129 4.32 6.67 7.82
CA ARG A 129 3.21 5.81 8.26
C ARG A 129 2.44 6.55 9.35
N LYS A 130 1.38 7.28 8.97
CA LYS A 130 0.39 7.74 9.95
C LYS A 130 -0.25 6.48 10.55
N LEU A 131 -0.13 6.32 11.87
CA LEU A 131 -0.97 5.36 12.59
C LEU A 131 -2.39 5.93 12.49
N CYS A 132 -3.19 5.40 11.56
CA CYS A 132 -4.63 5.58 11.66
C CYS A 132 -5.08 4.76 12.88
N PHE A 133 -5.61 5.45 13.89
CA PHE A 133 -6.27 4.86 15.05
C PHE A 133 -7.66 4.36 14.67
#